data_AF-A0A8K0A322-F1
#
_entry.id   AF-A0A8K0A322-F1
#
_cell.length_a   1.000
_cell.length_b   1.000
_cell.length_c   1.000
_cell.angle_alpha   90.00
_cell.angle_beta   90.00
_cell.angle_gamma   90.00
#
_symmetry.space_group_name_H-M   'P 1'
#
loop_
_entity.id
_entity.type
_entity.pdbx_description
1 polymer ?
#
loop_
_entity_poly.entity_id
_entity_poly.type
_entity_poly.pdbx_seq_one_letter_code
_entity_poly.pdbx_strand_id
1 'polypeptide(L)'
;MVEGPGCKLKGERLARLKGQHVVQTQWGRNRPKRPNTYQNGRQRLPQKLLLFAHVTFASQIRKSAETTGISPVVRDASKGSGVEQEDTTSEKSDHLVGLPLSNVETLGKELFVYFGETCLRVHFGMNGSVQIKGQKNKGFQKTSEPVLTLTLTVDSVSFHDCTVQIRSTSNCHEKYVQFQHLDICSSHFSLSQATRTVSCHGDRMLCDVLLDQTVLPGVGNIIKNEALFDSGLQPSLKVLQLKEEHVKHLVKMTRDFSMLFYKCRKEGRALSRHCKVYNKQCCGQCQGRITVCRMGENGRMTYFCERCQTRDPETIINNKSNGSKVAQGTGRSNTVVCCKLHNKVCVERTVRKKGDNYGRPFFCCSMPRGKQCKFFQWADDNFPLCNHGERCVKRTVLKQGANNGREFYTCRLERGKQCGFFQWV
;
A
#
# COMPACT_ATOMS: atom_id res chain seq x y z
N MET A 1 9.95 5.52 2.81
CA MET A 1 8.88 4.52 2.59
C MET A 1 9.26 3.58 1.46
N VAL A 2 9.32 2.28 1.76
CA VAL A 2 9.58 1.22 0.79
C VAL A 2 8.26 0.51 0.48
N GLU A 3 7.89 0.52 -0.80
CA GLU A 3 6.81 -0.30 -1.37
C GLU A 3 7.42 -1.16 -2.51
N GLY A 4 6.60 -1.92 -3.24
CA GLY A 4 7.04 -2.79 -4.33
C GLY A 4 8.08 -2.14 -5.26
N PRO A 5 7.83 -0.93 -5.79
CA PRO A 5 8.79 -0.23 -6.65
C PRO A 5 10.18 -0.02 -6.02
N GLY A 6 10.20 0.31 -4.73
CA GLY A 6 11.44 0.56 -3.98
C GLY A 6 12.16 -0.72 -3.57
N CYS A 7 11.45 -1.84 -3.44
CA CYS A 7 12.04 -3.17 -3.24
C CYS A 7 12.65 -3.68 -4.56
N LYS A 8 11.90 -3.60 -5.66
CA LYS A 8 12.34 -3.99 -7.01
C LYS A 8 13.68 -3.37 -7.39
N LEU A 9 13.83 -2.06 -7.21
CA LEU A 9 15.08 -1.35 -7.49
C LEU A 9 16.26 -1.79 -6.63
N LYS A 10 16.03 -2.19 -5.38
CA LYS A 10 17.09 -2.73 -4.51
C LYS A 10 17.52 -4.10 -5.01
N GLY A 11 16.57 -4.96 -5.39
CA GLY A 11 16.84 -6.25 -6.01
C GLY A 11 17.65 -6.13 -7.30
N GLU A 12 17.28 -5.21 -8.19
CA GLU A 12 18.03 -4.95 -9.44
C GLU A 12 19.46 -4.47 -9.20
N ARG A 13 19.71 -3.70 -8.13
CA ARG A 13 21.07 -3.27 -7.75
C ARG A 13 21.90 -4.45 -7.24
N LEU A 14 21.31 -5.29 -6.38
CA LEU A 14 21.99 -6.47 -5.83
C LEU A 14 22.23 -7.57 -6.87
N ALA A 15 21.34 -7.71 -7.86
CA ALA A 15 21.49 -8.66 -8.94
C ALA A 15 22.78 -8.45 -9.76
N ARG A 16 23.41 -7.28 -9.68
CA ARG A 16 24.71 -6.98 -10.32
C ARG A 16 25.90 -7.65 -9.62
N LEU A 17 25.71 -8.14 -8.41
CA LEU A 17 26.73 -8.77 -7.58
C LEU A 17 26.72 -10.30 -7.70
N LYS A 18 25.88 -10.86 -8.60
CA LYS A 18 25.79 -12.31 -8.83
C LYS A 18 27.16 -12.88 -9.20
N GLY A 19 27.46 -14.06 -8.68
CA GLY A 19 28.73 -14.77 -8.87
C GLY A 19 29.80 -14.47 -7.81
N GLN A 20 29.67 -13.37 -7.05
CA GLN A 20 30.57 -13.12 -5.92
C GLN A 20 30.29 -14.06 -4.75
N HIS A 21 31.33 -14.51 -4.08
CA HIS A 21 31.22 -15.40 -2.93
C HIS A 21 31.19 -14.61 -1.63
N VAL A 22 30.46 -15.10 -0.64
CA VAL A 22 30.47 -14.49 0.70
C VAL A 22 31.79 -14.81 1.38
N VAL A 23 32.56 -13.79 1.71
CA VAL A 23 33.83 -13.91 2.46
C VAL A 23 33.56 -13.83 3.95
N GLN A 24 32.67 -12.93 4.36
CA GLN A 24 32.34 -12.71 5.75
C GLN A 24 30.92 -12.20 5.92
N THR A 25 30.37 -12.46 7.08
CA THR A 25 29.04 -12.05 7.49
C THR A 25 29.11 -11.42 8.87
N GLN A 26 28.43 -10.28 9.01
CA GLN A 26 28.33 -9.54 10.25
C GLN A 26 26.86 -9.22 10.53
N TRP A 27 26.31 -9.85 11.56
CA TRP A 27 24.94 -9.60 12.02
C TRP A 27 24.92 -8.48 13.06
N GLY A 28 23.93 -7.59 12.96
CA GLY A 28 23.64 -6.61 14.01
C GLY A 28 23.05 -7.27 15.26
N ARG A 29 22.77 -6.46 16.29
CA ARG A 29 22.28 -6.93 17.60
C ARG A 29 20.96 -7.74 17.55
N ASN A 30 20.16 -7.54 16.49
CA ASN A 30 18.91 -8.27 16.24
C ASN A 30 19.12 -9.46 15.29
N ARG A 31 20.01 -10.39 15.64
CA ARG A 31 20.23 -11.62 14.86
C ARG A 31 18.93 -12.46 14.82
N PRO A 32 18.51 -13.01 13.67
CA PRO A 32 17.39 -13.92 13.62
C PRO A 32 17.70 -15.15 14.47
N LYS A 33 16.80 -15.52 15.39
CA LYS A 33 16.87 -16.82 16.08
C LYS A 33 16.77 -17.93 15.02
N ARG A 34 17.58 -18.99 15.16
CA ARG A 34 17.57 -20.15 14.27
C ARG A 34 16.13 -20.61 14.04
N PRO A 35 15.76 -21.09 12.83
CA PRO A 35 14.52 -21.84 12.71
C PRO A 35 14.64 -23.03 13.67
N ASN A 36 13.76 -23.10 14.67
CA ASN A 36 13.48 -24.37 15.33
C ASN A 36 13.15 -25.36 14.22
N THR A 37 13.77 -26.54 14.24
CA THR A 37 13.27 -27.73 13.57
C THR A 37 11.86 -28.01 14.10
N TYR A 38 10.87 -27.30 13.57
CA TYR A 38 9.47 -27.52 13.90
C TYR A 38 9.02 -28.76 13.13
N GLN A 39 8.82 -29.82 13.91
CA GLN A 39 7.92 -30.92 13.60
C GLN A 39 6.62 -30.39 12.97
N ASN A 40 6.13 -31.13 11.98
CA ASN A 40 4.87 -30.97 11.26
C ASN A 40 3.74 -30.31 12.08
N GLY A 41 3.61 -28.99 11.96
CA GLY A 41 2.46 -28.24 12.43
C GLY A 41 1.66 -27.73 11.24
N ARG A 42 0.55 -28.41 10.90
CA ARG A 42 -0.42 -27.97 9.90
C ARG A 42 -0.89 -26.53 10.21
N GLN A 43 -0.37 -25.53 9.49
CA GLN A 43 -1.07 -24.27 9.36
C GLN A 43 -2.29 -24.50 8.47
N ARG A 44 -3.47 -24.60 9.10
CA ARG A 44 -4.75 -24.53 8.39
C ARG A 44 -4.88 -23.13 7.78
N LEU A 45 -4.61 -23.02 6.49
CA LEU A 45 -5.18 -21.96 5.65
C LEU A 45 -6.71 -22.02 5.77
N PRO A 46 -7.42 -20.89 5.83
CA PRO A 46 -8.88 -20.88 5.80
C PRO A 46 -9.36 -21.64 4.55
N GLN A 47 -10.11 -22.72 4.75
CA GLN A 47 -10.56 -23.68 3.73
C GLN A 47 -11.49 -23.11 2.64
N LYS A 48 -11.62 -21.79 2.48
CA LYS A 48 -12.53 -21.17 1.48
C LYS A 48 -11.86 -20.63 0.22
N LEU A 49 -10.56 -20.85 0.02
CA LEU A 49 -9.87 -20.39 -1.22
C LEU A 49 -8.92 -21.44 -1.83
N LEU A 50 -9.18 -22.73 -1.60
CA LEU A 50 -8.40 -23.86 -2.14
C LEU A 50 -9.17 -24.75 -3.13
N LEU A 51 -10.48 -24.55 -3.30
CA LEU A 51 -11.18 -25.02 -4.48
C LEU A 51 -11.02 -23.94 -5.56
N PHE A 52 -10.67 -24.33 -6.78
CA PHE A 52 -10.63 -23.55 -8.05
C PHE A 52 -9.26 -23.29 -8.69
N ALA A 53 -8.13 -23.52 -8.01
CA ALA A 53 -6.83 -23.56 -8.72
C ALA A 53 -6.46 -24.96 -9.26
N HIS A 54 -7.21 -26.01 -8.88
CA HIS A 54 -6.92 -27.41 -9.25
C HIS A 54 -7.79 -28.00 -10.36
N VAL A 55 -8.71 -27.23 -10.95
CA VAL A 55 -9.54 -27.70 -12.08
C VAL A 55 -9.08 -27.02 -13.36
N THR A 56 -7.89 -27.39 -13.84
CA THR A 56 -7.48 -27.24 -15.25
C THR A 56 -6.19 -28.00 -15.59
N PHE A 57 -5.48 -28.59 -14.62
CA PHE A 57 -4.24 -29.34 -14.87
C PHE A 57 -4.36 -30.88 -14.72
N ALA A 58 -5.51 -31.38 -14.25
CA ALA A 58 -5.72 -32.80 -13.96
C ALA A 58 -6.31 -33.63 -15.12
N SER A 59 -6.31 -33.12 -16.37
CA SER A 59 -6.77 -33.88 -17.55
C SER A 59 -5.65 -34.29 -18.52
N GLN A 60 -4.38 -34.09 -18.16
CA GLN A 60 -3.26 -34.39 -19.08
C GLN A 60 -2.11 -35.23 -18.49
N ILE A 61 -2.24 -35.74 -17.26
CA ILE A 61 -1.32 -36.74 -16.69
C ILE A 61 -2.13 -37.91 -16.12
N ARG A 62 -2.86 -38.60 -17.00
CA ARG A 62 -3.32 -39.99 -16.82
C ARG A 62 -3.25 -40.67 -18.17
N LYS A 63 -2.03 -40.98 -18.62
CA LYS A 63 -1.82 -41.97 -19.70
C LYS A 63 -0.37 -42.47 -19.88
N SER A 64 0.47 -42.43 -18.84
CA SER A 64 1.76 -43.16 -18.84
C SER A 64 2.30 -43.31 -17.41
N ALA A 65 1.79 -44.30 -16.66
CA ALA A 65 2.44 -44.88 -15.48
C ALA A 65 1.71 -46.16 -15.06
N GLU A 66 1.54 -47.10 -15.98
CA GLU A 66 1.17 -48.50 -15.70
C GLU A 66 2.24 -49.41 -16.29
N THR A 67 3.46 -49.35 -15.74
CA THR A 67 4.42 -50.45 -15.87
C THR A 67 5.57 -50.21 -14.90
N THR A 68 5.45 -50.76 -13.69
CA THR A 68 6.53 -51.27 -12.82
C THR A 68 5.92 -51.55 -11.45
N GLY A 69 5.35 -52.75 -11.32
CA GLY A 69 4.88 -53.25 -10.03
C GLY A 69 6.07 -53.63 -9.17
N ILE A 70 6.28 -52.92 -8.05
CA ILE A 70 7.06 -53.38 -6.89
C ILE A 70 6.40 -52.82 -5.63
N SER A 71 6.00 -53.73 -4.72
CA SER A 71 5.45 -53.41 -3.38
C SER A 71 6.53 -52.96 -2.40
N PRO A 72 6.21 -52.13 -1.39
CA PRO A 72 7.19 -51.71 -0.38
C PRO A 72 7.33 -52.74 0.74
N VAL A 73 8.58 -53.07 1.10
CA VAL A 73 8.92 -53.80 2.32
C VAL A 73 9.09 -52.81 3.47
N VAL A 74 8.27 -52.98 4.51
CA VAL A 74 8.42 -52.31 5.81
C VAL A 74 9.48 -53.05 6.62
N ARG A 75 10.45 -52.33 7.17
CA ARG A 75 11.26 -52.79 8.32
C ARG A 75 11.37 -51.67 9.35
N ASP A 76 11.00 -52.04 10.56
CA ASP A 76 11.02 -51.28 11.80
C ASP A 76 12.35 -51.55 12.56
N ALA A 77 12.54 -50.84 13.68
CA ALA A 77 13.60 -50.94 14.70
C ALA A 77 14.81 -49.99 14.49
N SER A 78 15.38 -49.30 15.49
CA SER A 78 15.34 -49.46 16.95
C SER A 78 15.70 -48.15 17.67
N LYS A 79 15.26 -48.02 18.92
CA LYS A 79 15.65 -47.02 19.92
C LYS A 79 17.15 -47.07 20.26
N GLY A 80 17.76 -45.90 20.46
CA GLY A 80 19.08 -45.74 21.07
C GLY A 80 19.11 -44.45 21.90
N SER A 81 19.12 -44.61 23.22
CA SER A 81 19.28 -43.60 24.26
C SER A 81 20.75 -43.21 24.42
N GLY A 82 21.05 -41.91 24.52
CA GLY A 82 22.41 -41.41 24.76
C GLY A 82 22.41 -39.98 25.31
N VAL A 83 22.44 -39.91 26.63
CA VAL A 83 23.06 -38.96 27.56
C VAL A 83 23.46 -37.56 27.04
N GLU A 84 23.00 -36.56 27.78
CA GLU A 84 23.36 -35.15 27.74
C GLU A 84 24.86 -34.93 27.91
N GLN A 85 25.43 -34.12 27.02
CA GLN A 85 26.70 -33.45 27.27
C GLN A 85 26.52 -31.97 26.93
N GLU A 86 26.48 -31.14 27.98
CA GLU A 86 26.61 -29.69 27.87
C GLU A 86 27.96 -29.39 27.22
N ASP A 87 27.91 -28.89 25.99
CA ASP A 87 29.10 -28.46 25.28
C ASP A 87 28.99 -26.97 24.99
N THR A 88 29.54 -26.19 25.93
CA THR A 88 29.82 -24.77 25.79
C THR A 88 30.86 -24.56 24.69
N THR A 89 30.40 -24.40 23.46
CA THR A 89 31.23 -23.87 22.36
C THR A 89 30.50 -22.75 21.61
N SER A 90 30.95 -21.54 21.92
CA SER A 90 31.10 -20.46 20.94
C SER A 90 31.66 -21.03 19.63
N GLU A 91 31.21 -20.52 18.48
CA GLU A 91 31.60 -20.91 17.10
C GLU A 91 30.83 -22.10 16.47
N LYS A 92 29.66 -21.81 15.88
CA LYS A 92 29.11 -22.64 14.79
C LYS A 92 28.79 -21.77 13.58
N SER A 93 29.67 -21.93 12.59
CA SER A 93 29.78 -21.41 11.23
C SER A 93 28.63 -20.56 10.70
N ASP A 94 28.97 -19.40 10.16
CA ASP A 94 28.07 -18.63 9.32
C ASP A 94 27.86 -19.35 7.98
N HIS A 95 26.73 -20.07 7.86
CA HIS A 95 26.37 -20.97 6.75
C HIS A 95 26.36 -20.33 5.35
N LEU A 96 26.61 -19.04 5.24
CA LEU A 96 26.70 -18.33 3.97
C LEU A 96 28.13 -18.19 3.47
N VAL A 97 29.14 -18.21 4.36
CA VAL A 97 30.55 -18.05 3.99
C VAL A 97 30.97 -19.12 3.00
N GLY A 98 31.65 -18.69 1.94
CA GLY A 98 32.05 -19.53 0.82
C GLY A 98 30.96 -19.77 -0.23
N LEU A 99 29.69 -19.42 0.03
CA LEU A 99 28.63 -19.62 -0.96
C LEU A 99 28.56 -18.45 -1.96
N PRO A 100 28.33 -18.73 -3.26
CA PRO A 100 28.13 -17.68 -4.26
C PRO A 100 26.74 -17.07 -4.15
N LEU A 101 26.63 -15.75 -4.34
CA LEU A 101 25.37 -15.09 -4.63
C LEU A 101 24.89 -15.57 -6.00
N SER A 102 23.95 -16.52 -6.03
CA SER A 102 23.51 -17.19 -7.26
C SER A 102 22.38 -16.44 -7.96
N ASN A 103 21.44 -15.90 -7.19
CA ASN A 103 20.29 -15.20 -7.75
C ASN A 103 19.75 -14.12 -6.79
N VAL A 104 18.97 -13.19 -7.35
CA VAL A 104 18.21 -12.19 -6.59
C VAL A 104 16.83 -12.06 -7.22
N GLU A 105 15.79 -12.25 -6.43
CA GLU A 105 14.40 -12.08 -6.85
C GLU A 105 13.68 -11.11 -5.90
N THR A 106 12.60 -10.52 -6.38
CA THR A 106 11.73 -9.66 -5.56
C THR A 106 10.30 -10.08 -5.78
N LEU A 107 9.55 -10.20 -4.69
CA LEU A 107 8.11 -10.42 -4.72
C LEU A 107 7.43 -9.37 -3.84
N GLY A 108 6.84 -8.38 -4.48
CA GLY A 108 6.24 -7.23 -3.80
C GLY A 108 7.26 -6.49 -2.94
N LYS A 109 7.09 -6.53 -1.62
CA LYS A 109 7.97 -5.85 -0.65
C LYS A 109 9.02 -6.79 -0.02
N GLU A 110 9.13 -8.00 -0.56
CA GLU A 110 10.13 -8.99 -0.16
C GLU A 110 11.24 -9.05 -1.21
N LEU A 111 12.46 -9.20 -0.72
CA LEU A 111 13.67 -9.42 -1.50
C LEU A 111 14.23 -10.78 -1.11
N PHE A 112 14.52 -11.62 -2.10
CA PHE A 112 15.13 -12.93 -1.93
C PHE A 112 16.54 -12.89 -2.52
N VAL A 113 17.55 -13.22 -1.71
CA VAL A 113 18.96 -13.29 -2.13
C VAL A 113 19.43 -14.73 -1.93
N TYR A 114 19.78 -15.41 -3.02
CA TYR A 114 20.03 -16.85 -3.02
C TYR A 114 21.52 -17.17 -2.97
N PHE A 115 21.87 -18.18 -2.17
CA PHE A 115 23.20 -18.71 -1.91
C PHE A 115 23.12 -20.24 -1.86
N GLY A 116 23.24 -20.91 -3.00
CA GLY A 116 23.01 -22.36 -3.10
C GLY A 116 21.60 -22.75 -2.61
N GLU A 117 21.53 -23.64 -1.62
CA GLU A 117 20.27 -24.09 -0.99
C GLU A 117 19.71 -23.12 0.06
N THR A 118 20.45 -22.06 0.40
CA THR A 118 20.06 -21.05 1.38
C THR A 118 19.59 -19.77 0.70
N CYS A 119 18.51 -19.18 1.20
CA CYS A 119 17.97 -17.90 0.74
C CYS A 119 17.82 -16.93 1.91
N LEU A 120 18.31 -15.70 1.73
CA LEU A 120 17.98 -14.58 2.59
C LEU A 120 16.70 -13.91 2.11
N ARG A 121 15.63 -14.07 2.89
CA ARG A 121 14.39 -13.29 2.76
C ARG A 121 14.53 -11.98 3.54
N VAL A 122 14.56 -10.87 2.83
CA VAL A 122 14.64 -9.51 3.39
C VAL A 122 13.32 -8.78 3.22
N HIS A 123 12.82 -8.17 4.28
CA HIS A 123 11.64 -7.30 4.27
C HIS A 123 12.03 -5.91 4.81
N PHE A 124 11.88 -4.88 3.99
CA PHE A 124 12.28 -3.52 4.36
C PHE A 124 11.19 -2.81 5.18
N GLY A 125 11.62 -2.14 6.25
CA GLY A 125 10.81 -1.22 7.03
C GLY A 125 10.52 0.09 6.30
N MET A 126 10.05 1.09 7.04
CA MET A 126 9.66 2.39 6.47
C MET A 126 10.83 3.09 5.77
N ASN A 127 12.03 3.00 6.33
CA ASN A 127 13.25 3.63 5.83
C ASN A 127 14.30 2.60 5.38
N GLY A 128 13.89 1.33 5.23
CA GLY A 128 14.76 0.24 4.86
C GLY A 128 15.57 0.48 3.58
N SER A 129 16.86 0.17 3.66
CA SER A 129 17.83 0.45 2.60
C SER A 129 18.89 -0.62 2.46
N VAL A 130 19.48 -0.67 1.27
CA VAL A 130 20.65 -1.50 0.96
C VAL A 130 21.77 -0.57 0.52
N GLN A 131 22.92 -0.68 1.16
CA GLN A 131 24.14 0.02 0.80
C GLN A 131 25.14 -0.97 0.20
N ILE A 132 25.70 -0.64 -0.95
CA ILE A 132 26.80 -1.38 -1.58
C ILE A 132 28.02 -0.46 -1.55
N LYS A 133 29.05 -0.82 -0.75
CA LYS A 133 30.29 -0.04 -0.67
C LYS A 133 31.08 -0.21 -1.98
N GLY A 134 31.52 0.91 -2.56
CA GLY A 134 32.12 0.97 -3.91
C GLY A 134 31.38 1.95 -4.85
N GLN A 135 30.13 2.29 -4.55
CA GLN A 135 29.35 3.30 -5.28
C GLN A 135 29.21 4.60 -4.47
N LYS A 136 29.53 5.75 -5.09
CA LYS A 136 29.29 7.10 -4.51
C LYS A 136 27.78 7.35 -4.40
N ASN A 137 27.14 6.95 -3.30
CA ASN A 137 25.76 7.34 -3.00
C ASN A 137 25.75 8.76 -2.42
N LYS A 138 25.52 9.77 -3.27
CA LYS A 138 25.22 11.14 -2.83
C LYS A 138 23.86 11.14 -2.12
N GLY A 139 23.85 11.30 -0.80
CA GLY A 139 22.64 11.53 0.00
C GLY A 139 22.32 10.50 1.09
N PHE A 140 23.20 9.54 1.38
CA PHE A 140 22.97 8.60 2.48
C PHE A 140 23.47 9.21 3.80
N GLN A 141 22.55 9.70 4.64
CA GLN A 141 22.85 10.02 6.03
C GLN A 141 23.00 8.71 6.82
N LYS A 142 24.11 8.59 7.56
CA LYS A 142 24.51 7.43 8.37
C LYS A 142 23.43 7.17 9.44
N THR A 143 22.43 6.38 9.10
CA THR A 143 21.24 6.16 9.92
C THR A 143 21.17 4.68 10.28
N SER A 144 21.43 4.36 11.55
CA SER A 144 21.37 3.03 12.20
C SER A 144 22.45 1.99 11.85
N GLU A 145 22.86 1.20 12.85
CA GLU A 145 23.70 -0.01 12.68
C GLU A 145 23.04 -0.97 11.67
N PRO A 146 23.81 -1.59 10.75
CA PRO A 146 23.27 -2.56 9.81
C PRO A 146 22.71 -3.78 10.54
N VAL A 147 21.60 -4.32 10.03
CA VAL A 147 21.00 -5.58 10.49
C VAL A 147 21.85 -6.76 10.03
N LEU A 148 22.38 -6.67 8.81
CA LEU A 148 23.29 -7.65 8.21
C LEU A 148 24.24 -6.91 7.27
N THR A 149 25.53 -7.21 7.39
CA THR A 149 26.54 -6.87 6.40
C THR A 149 27.13 -8.15 5.82
N LEU A 150 27.07 -8.28 4.49
CA LEU A 150 27.74 -9.32 3.71
C LEU A 150 28.99 -8.69 3.08
N THR A 151 30.16 -9.20 3.44
CA THR A 151 31.39 -8.95 2.69
C THR A 151 31.48 -10.03 1.63
N LEU A 152 31.35 -9.64 0.37
CA LEU A 152 31.54 -10.50 -0.78
C LEU A 152 33.01 -10.45 -1.23
N THR A 153 33.36 -11.21 -2.27
CA THR A 153 34.73 -11.24 -2.81
C THR A 153 35.24 -9.88 -3.26
N VAL A 154 34.36 -9.02 -3.79
CA VAL A 154 34.73 -7.67 -4.29
C VAL A 154 33.96 -6.58 -3.55
N ASP A 155 32.64 -6.76 -3.40
CA ASP A 155 31.76 -5.75 -2.84
C ASP A 155 31.40 -6.02 -1.37
N SER A 156 30.93 -4.99 -0.68
CA SER A 156 30.30 -5.14 0.65
C SER A 156 28.89 -4.60 0.63
N VAL A 157 27.94 -5.42 1.06
CA VAL A 157 26.50 -5.13 1.08
C VAL A 157 26.01 -5.00 2.51
N SER A 158 25.37 -3.90 2.87
CA SER A 158 24.79 -3.68 4.19
C SER A 158 23.28 -3.40 4.10
N PHE A 159 22.51 -4.12 4.90
CA PHE A 159 21.06 -4.02 5.00
C PHE A 159 20.67 -3.25 6.27
N HIS A 160 19.84 -2.22 6.13
CA HIS A 160 19.40 -1.35 7.23
C HIS A 160 17.87 -1.27 7.29
N ASP A 161 17.33 -1.03 8.50
CA ASP A 161 15.89 -0.93 8.80
C ASP A 161 15.07 -1.99 8.05
N CYS A 162 15.41 -3.26 8.29
CA CYS A 162 14.79 -4.40 7.65
C CYS A 162 14.77 -5.62 8.58
N THR A 163 13.88 -6.56 8.30
CA THR A 163 13.94 -7.91 8.85
C THR A 163 14.62 -8.82 7.84
N VAL A 164 15.59 -9.62 8.29
CA VAL A 164 16.25 -10.65 7.49
C VAL A 164 15.91 -12.01 8.08
N GLN A 165 15.55 -12.97 7.24
CA GLN A 165 15.28 -14.35 7.64
C GLN A 165 16.03 -15.31 6.72
N ILE A 166 16.68 -16.31 7.30
CA ILE A 166 17.28 -17.42 6.54
C ILE A 166 16.18 -18.43 6.23
N ARG A 167 16.03 -18.81 4.96
CA ARG A 167 15.04 -19.75 4.42
C ARG A 167 15.71 -20.71 3.45
N SER A 168 15.04 -21.79 3.07
CA SER A 168 15.51 -22.61 1.95
C SER A 168 15.24 -21.91 0.62
N THR A 169 16.13 -22.11 -0.35
CA THR A 169 15.97 -21.64 -1.73
C THR A 169 14.67 -22.15 -2.35
N SER A 170 14.33 -23.43 -2.15
CA SER A 170 13.10 -24.03 -2.68
C SER A 170 11.84 -23.29 -2.21
N ASN A 171 11.70 -23.03 -0.90
CA ASN A 171 10.51 -22.37 -0.34
C ASN A 171 10.34 -20.94 -0.88
N CYS A 172 11.43 -20.18 -0.97
CA CYS A 172 11.39 -18.82 -1.50
C CYS A 172 11.07 -18.79 -3.00
N HIS A 173 11.67 -19.71 -3.77
CA HIS A 173 11.47 -19.77 -5.21
C HIS A 173 10.07 -20.26 -5.59
N GLU A 174 9.53 -21.28 -4.91
CA GLU A 174 8.15 -21.73 -5.09
C GLU A 174 7.15 -20.58 -4.85
N LYS A 175 7.33 -19.84 -3.77
CA LYS A 175 6.51 -18.64 -3.48
C LYS A 175 6.66 -17.58 -4.57
N TYR A 176 7.88 -17.32 -5.05
CA TYR A 176 8.10 -16.39 -6.16
C TYR A 176 7.33 -16.82 -7.42
N VAL A 177 7.49 -18.07 -7.84
CA VAL A 177 6.82 -18.63 -9.03
C VAL A 177 5.30 -18.56 -8.89
N GLN A 178 4.78 -18.87 -7.70
CA GLN A 178 3.35 -18.84 -7.41
C GLN A 178 2.75 -17.43 -7.54
N PHE A 179 3.47 -16.37 -7.15
CA PHE A 179 2.89 -15.03 -7.03
C PHE A 179 3.46 -13.97 -8.00
N GLN A 180 4.50 -14.28 -8.79
CA GLN A 180 5.15 -13.32 -9.70
C GLN A 180 4.20 -12.69 -10.74
N HIS A 181 3.08 -13.34 -11.05
CA HIS A 181 2.07 -12.84 -11.98
C HIS A 181 1.09 -11.85 -11.33
N LEU A 182 1.07 -11.75 -10.00
CA LEU A 182 0.30 -10.78 -9.21
C LEU A 182 1.15 -9.61 -8.71
N ASP A 183 2.48 -9.73 -8.75
CA ASP A 183 3.39 -8.68 -8.31
C ASP A 183 3.28 -7.42 -9.19
N ILE A 184 2.89 -6.31 -8.54
CA ILE A 184 2.58 -5.05 -9.19
C ILE A 184 3.78 -4.36 -9.86
N CYS A 185 5.01 -4.83 -9.64
CA CYS A 185 6.22 -4.37 -10.33
C CYS A 185 6.93 -5.46 -11.15
N SER A 186 6.40 -6.69 -11.17
CA SER A 186 6.96 -7.79 -11.96
C SER A 186 6.76 -7.59 -13.46
N SER A 187 7.73 -8.04 -14.27
CA SER A 187 7.59 -8.14 -15.73
C SER A 187 6.57 -9.21 -16.15
N HIS A 188 6.30 -10.20 -15.28
CA HIS A 188 5.33 -11.26 -15.50
C HIS A 188 3.90 -10.90 -15.06
N PHE A 189 3.68 -9.66 -14.62
CA PHE A 189 2.38 -9.21 -14.13
C PHE A 189 1.27 -9.44 -15.16
N SER A 190 0.19 -10.08 -14.72
CA SER A 190 -0.95 -10.41 -15.55
C SER A 190 -2.19 -9.66 -15.09
N LEU A 191 -2.61 -8.67 -15.88
CA LEU A 191 -3.80 -7.86 -15.59
C LEU A 191 -5.04 -8.73 -15.39
N SER A 192 -5.21 -9.78 -16.18
CA SER A 192 -6.37 -10.69 -16.10
C SER A 192 -6.34 -11.57 -14.85
N GLN A 193 -5.19 -12.08 -14.44
CA GLN A 193 -5.07 -12.84 -13.18
C GLN A 193 -5.27 -11.95 -11.96
N ALA A 194 -4.68 -10.75 -11.96
CA ALA A 194 -4.87 -9.77 -10.89
C ALA A 194 -6.33 -9.32 -10.78
N THR A 195 -7.01 -9.06 -11.91
CA THR A 195 -8.44 -8.72 -11.92
C THR A 195 -9.28 -9.82 -11.30
N ARG A 196 -9.10 -11.08 -11.75
CA ARG A 196 -9.81 -12.24 -11.17
C ARG A 196 -9.55 -12.40 -9.68
N THR A 197 -8.28 -12.28 -9.26
CA THR A 197 -7.89 -12.42 -7.85
C THR A 197 -8.57 -11.35 -7.00
N VAL A 198 -8.56 -10.08 -7.43
CA VAL A 198 -9.27 -9.00 -6.71
C VAL A 198 -10.76 -9.29 -6.63
N SER A 199 -11.40 -9.71 -7.74
CA SER A 199 -12.82 -10.04 -7.79
C SER A 199 -13.25 -11.14 -6.82
N CYS A 200 -12.35 -12.09 -6.48
CA CYS A 200 -12.62 -13.15 -5.51
C CYS A 200 -12.75 -12.66 -4.06
N HIS A 201 -12.46 -11.38 -3.77
CA HIS A 201 -12.53 -10.80 -2.42
C HIS A 201 -13.80 -9.98 -2.16
N GLY A 202 -14.94 -10.44 -2.70
CA GLY A 202 -16.24 -9.76 -2.74
C GLY A 202 -16.60 -8.91 -1.50
N ASP A 203 -16.60 -9.49 -0.31
CA ASP A 203 -17.06 -8.81 0.91
C ASP A 203 -16.09 -7.78 1.52
N ARG A 204 -14.85 -7.76 1.05
CA ARG A 204 -13.78 -6.92 1.62
C ARG A 204 -13.77 -5.55 0.96
N MET A 205 -13.40 -4.53 1.75
CA MET A 205 -13.22 -3.17 1.26
C MET A 205 -12.03 -3.07 0.30
N LEU A 206 -12.12 -2.23 -0.73
CA LEU A 206 -11.06 -2.01 -1.70
C LEU A 206 -9.74 -1.60 -1.04
N CYS A 207 -9.79 -0.74 -0.02
CA CYS A 207 -8.59 -0.31 0.68
C CYS A 207 -7.82 -1.43 1.40
N ASP A 208 -8.52 -2.48 1.86
CA ASP A 208 -7.91 -3.66 2.48
C ASP A 208 -7.40 -4.64 1.42
N VAL A 209 -8.21 -4.91 0.40
CA VAL A 209 -7.85 -5.83 -0.69
C VAL A 209 -6.60 -5.36 -1.43
N LEU A 210 -6.48 -4.06 -1.72
CA LEU A 210 -5.28 -3.51 -2.36
C LEU A 210 -4.03 -3.61 -1.50
N LEU A 211 -4.16 -3.62 -0.16
CA LEU A 211 -2.99 -3.75 0.74
C LEU A 211 -2.59 -5.19 1.01
N ASP A 212 -3.43 -6.14 0.65
CA ASP A 212 -3.19 -7.56 0.87
C ASP A 212 -2.07 -8.08 -0.05
N GLN A 213 -0.97 -8.52 0.56
CA GLN A 213 0.21 -8.98 -0.18
C GLN A 213 0.01 -10.34 -0.85
N THR A 214 -1.08 -11.07 -0.54
CA THR A 214 -1.46 -12.28 -1.30
C THR A 214 -2.34 -11.97 -2.51
N VAL A 215 -2.79 -10.71 -2.67
CA VAL A 215 -3.67 -10.27 -3.76
C VAL A 215 -2.90 -9.43 -4.77
N LEU A 216 -2.24 -8.35 -4.31
CA LEU A 216 -1.40 -7.49 -5.14
C LEU A 216 -0.07 -7.21 -4.43
N PRO A 217 0.85 -8.20 -4.39
CA PRO A 217 2.15 -8.04 -3.76
C PRO A 217 2.86 -6.79 -4.29
N GLY A 218 3.36 -5.97 -3.36
CA GLY A 218 4.07 -4.74 -3.67
C GLY A 218 3.24 -3.46 -3.47
N VAL A 219 1.91 -3.55 -3.53
CA VAL A 219 1.06 -2.39 -3.25
C VAL A 219 1.19 -1.98 -1.79
N GLY A 220 1.50 -0.71 -1.55
CA GLY A 220 1.49 -0.12 -0.22
C GLY A 220 0.54 1.05 -0.12
N ASN A 221 0.68 1.82 0.96
CA ASN A 221 -0.30 2.83 1.31
C ASN A 221 -0.30 4.00 0.31
N ILE A 222 0.85 4.36 -0.27
CA ILE A 222 0.92 5.40 -1.29
C ILE A 222 0.19 4.93 -2.55
N ILE A 223 0.58 3.76 -3.08
CA ILE A 223 -0.03 3.18 -4.30
C ILE A 223 -1.54 3.01 -4.11
N LYS A 224 -2.00 2.45 -2.98
CA LYS A 224 -3.42 2.28 -2.67
C LYS A 224 -4.22 3.57 -2.81
N ASN A 225 -3.76 4.65 -2.15
CA ASN A 225 -4.50 5.91 -2.12
C ASN A 225 -4.56 6.55 -3.51
N GLU A 226 -3.45 6.54 -4.24
CA GLU A 226 -3.37 7.15 -5.57
C GLU A 226 -4.12 6.34 -6.63
N ALA A 227 -4.05 5.01 -6.56
CA ALA A 227 -4.79 4.13 -7.47
C ALA A 227 -6.31 4.24 -7.30
N LEU A 228 -6.80 4.31 -6.05
CA LEU A 228 -8.23 4.51 -5.77
C LEU A 228 -8.71 5.88 -6.26
N PHE A 229 -7.88 6.90 -6.08
CA PHE A 229 -8.17 8.23 -6.61
C PHE A 229 -8.22 8.24 -8.14
N ASP A 230 -7.22 7.65 -8.80
CA ASP A 230 -7.13 7.58 -10.27
C ASP A 230 -8.26 6.75 -10.89
N SER A 231 -8.83 5.83 -10.11
CA SER A 231 -10.00 5.05 -10.50
C SER A 231 -11.33 5.76 -10.20
N GLY A 232 -11.31 6.88 -9.47
CA GLY A 232 -12.52 7.56 -9.00
C GLY A 232 -13.33 6.75 -7.98
N LEU A 233 -12.74 5.73 -7.34
CA LEU A 233 -13.46 4.80 -6.46
C LEU A 233 -13.26 5.16 -4.99
N GLN A 234 -14.35 5.13 -4.23
CA GLN A 234 -14.30 5.40 -2.80
C GLN A 234 -13.67 4.21 -2.04
N PRO A 235 -12.73 4.45 -1.08
CA PRO A 235 -11.92 3.36 -0.51
C PRO A 235 -12.70 2.30 0.30
N SER A 236 -13.89 2.62 0.81
CA SER A 236 -14.73 1.67 1.58
C SER A 236 -15.71 0.87 0.73
N LEU A 237 -15.71 1.05 -0.59
CA LEU A 237 -16.47 0.15 -1.46
C LEU A 237 -16.01 -1.29 -1.27
N LYS A 238 -16.96 -2.21 -1.22
CA LYS A 238 -16.68 -3.65 -1.26
C LYS A 238 -16.49 -4.11 -2.69
N VAL A 239 -15.64 -5.11 -2.90
CA VAL A 239 -15.38 -5.68 -4.23
C VAL A 239 -16.68 -6.12 -4.93
N LEU A 240 -17.63 -6.72 -4.19
CA LEU A 240 -18.91 -7.19 -4.73
C LEU A 240 -19.78 -6.08 -5.32
N GLN A 241 -19.50 -4.80 -5.00
CA GLN A 241 -20.22 -3.65 -5.54
C GLN A 241 -19.67 -3.21 -6.90
N LEU A 242 -18.60 -3.85 -7.39
CA LEU A 242 -17.94 -3.50 -8.64
C LEU A 242 -18.17 -4.58 -9.70
N LYS A 243 -18.56 -4.15 -10.89
CA LYS A 243 -18.44 -4.97 -12.10
C LYS A 243 -16.97 -5.22 -12.49
N GLU A 244 -16.73 -6.26 -13.28
CA GLU A 244 -15.38 -6.69 -13.67
C GLU A 244 -14.57 -5.57 -14.34
N GLU A 245 -15.20 -4.73 -15.15
CA GLU A 245 -14.57 -3.59 -15.81
C GLU A 245 -14.05 -2.55 -14.83
N HIS A 246 -14.74 -2.33 -13.71
CA HIS A 246 -14.28 -1.42 -12.66
C HIS A 246 -13.06 -2.00 -11.94
N VAL A 247 -13.10 -3.31 -11.62
CA VAL A 247 -11.97 -4.01 -11.00
C VAL A 247 -10.76 -3.98 -11.93
N LYS A 248 -10.95 -4.29 -13.22
CA LYS A 248 -9.91 -4.22 -14.24
C LYS A 248 -9.32 -2.82 -14.37
N HIS A 249 -10.16 -1.78 -14.33
CA HIS A 249 -9.70 -0.39 -14.32
C HIS A 249 -8.86 -0.07 -13.07
N LEU A 250 -9.33 -0.48 -11.89
CA LEU A 250 -8.60 -0.29 -10.63
C LEU A 250 -7.23 -0.96 -10.63
N VAL A 251 -7.17 -2.22 -11.06
CA VAL A 251 -5.91 -2.96 -11.18
C VAL A 251 -4.96 -2.28 -12.17
N LYS A 252 -5.49 -1.78 -13.30
CA LYS A 252 -4.71 -1.00 -14.26
C LYS A 252 -4.13 0.27 -13.64
N MET A 253 -4.94 1.09 -12.95
CA MET A 253 -4.47 2.32 -12.29
C MET A 253 -3.45 2.03 -11.19
N THR A 254 -3.64 0.92 -10.46
CA THR A 254 -2.68 0.43 -9.46
C THR A 254 -1.34 0.10 -10.09
N ARG A 255 -1.33 -0.60 -11.23
CA ARG A 255 -0.11 -0.94 -11.97
C ARG A 255 0.57 0.32 -12.55
N ASP A 256 -0.20 1.19 -13.20
CA ASP A 256 0.32 2.41 -13.83
C ASP A 256 1.01 3.32 -12.81
N PHE A 257 0.36 3.56 -11.67
CA PHE A 257 0.97 4.37 -10.60
C PHE A 257 2.21 3.69 -9.99
N SER A 258 2.20 2.36 -9.84
CA SER A 258 3.37 1.60 -9.37
C SER A 258 4.56 1.72 -10.31
N MET A 259 4.33 1.67 -11.62
CA MET A 259 5.38 1.86 -12.63
C MET A 259 5.89 3.31 -12.67
N LEU A 260 5.01 4.30 -12.49
CA LEU A 260 5.40 5.70 -12.32
C LEU A 260 6.28 5.87 -11.07
N PHE A 261 5.89 5.26 -9.95
CA PHE A 261 6.69 5.26 -8.72
C PHE A 261 8.08 4.67 -8.98
N TYR A 262 8.14 3.48 -9.59
CA TYR A 262 9.42 2.83 -9.96
C TYR A 262 10.30 3.77 -10.79
N LYS A 263 9.75 4.39 -11.83
CA LYS A 263 10.47 5.34 -12.69
C LYS A 263 10.99 6.54 -11.91
N CYS A 264 10.15 7.16 -11.07
CA CYS A 264 10.57 8.28 -10.22
C CYS A 264 11.75 7.89 -9.31
N ARG A 265 11.71 6.70 -8.69
CA ARG A 265 12.80 6.24 -7.83
C ARG A 265 14.08 5.93 -8.60
N LYS A 266 13.96 5.32 -9.78
CA LYS A 266 15.11 5.03 -10.66
C LYS A 266 15.83 6.30 -11.09
N GLU A 267 15.08 7.36 -11.37
CA GLU A 267 15.58 8.65 -11.85
C GLU A 267 15.88 9.65 -10.71
N GLY A 268 15.70 9.27 -9.44
CA GLY A 268 15.93 10.16 -8.29
C GLY A 268 14.92 11.32 -8.17
N ARG A 269 13.76 11.23 -8.83
CA ARG A 269 12.70 12.25 -8.78
C ARG A 269 11.77 12.06 -7.57
N ALA A 270 11.31 13.17 -7.01
CA ALA A 270 10.38 13.15 -5.87
C ALA A 270 8.99 12.66 -6.30
N LEU A 271 8.56 11.51 -5.75
CA LEU A 271 7.23 10.95 -5.99
C LEU A 271 6.09 11.89 -5.55
N SER A 272 6.31 12.68 -4.50
CA SER A 272 5.31 13.59 -3.92
C SER A 272 4.75 14.63 -4.90
N ARG A 273 5.45 14.89 -6.01
CA ARG A 273 4.99 15.76 -7.12
C ARG A 273 3.89 15.10 -7.97
N HIS A 274 3.82 13.77 -7.95
CA HIS A 274 2.85 12.97 -8.71
C HIS A 274 1.65 12.52 -7.86
N CYS A 275 1.76 12.58 -6.53
CA CYS A 275 0.65 12.28 -5.63
C CYS A 275 -0.44 13.36 -5.70
N LYS A 276 -1.69 12.95 -5.85
CA LYS A 276 -2.88 13.80 -5.96
C LYS A 276 -3.68 13.87 -4.64
N VAL A 277 -3.57 12.84 -3.80
CA VAL A 277 -4.29 12.77 -2.51
C VAL A 277 -3.38 12.41 -1.34
N TYR A 278 -2.38 11.55 -1.55
CA TYR A 278 -1.54 11.04 -0.49
C TYR A 278 -0.70 12.16 0.14
N ASN A 279 -0.89 12.33 1.45
CA ASN A 279 -0.24 13.39 2.23
C ASN A 279 -0.46 14.80 1.64
N LYS A 280 -1.63 15.03 1.03
CA LYS A 280 -2.09 16.34 0.55
C LYS A 280 -3.21 16.87 1.43
N GLN A 281 -3.26 18.19 1.58
CA GLN A 281 -4.38 18.87 2.25
C GLN A 281 -5.56 19.11 1.30
N CYS A 282 -5.27 19.36 0.02
CA CYS A 282 -6.26 19.59 -1.03
C CYS A 282 -6.08 18.58 -2.18
N CYS A 283 -7.20 18.23 -2.80
CA CYS A 283 -7.28 17.33 -3.95
C CYS A 283 -6.56 17.89 -5.17
N GLY A 284 -5.68 17.08 -5.78
CA GLY A 284 -4.95 17.44 -6.98
C GLY A 284 -5.82 17.72 -8.22
N GLN A 285 -7.10 17.30 -8.21
CA GLN A 285 -8.04 17.52 -9.31
C GLN A 285 -9.03 18.65 -9.02
N CYS A 286 -9.86 18.51 -7.98
CA CYS A 286 -10.93 19.48 -7.69
C CYS A 286 -10.56 20.55 -6.65
N GLN A 287 -9.34 20.51 -6.09
CA GLN A 287 -8.88 21.41 -5.00
C GLN A 287 -9.71 21.35 -3.70
N GLY A 288 -10.67 20.43 -3.60
CA GLY A 288 -11.45 20.19 -2.38
C GLY A 288 -10.57 19.59 -1.27
N ARG A 289 -11.02 19.70 -0.02
CA ARG A 289 -10.30 19.14 1.14
C ARG A 289 -10.16 17.62 1.00
N ILE A 290 -8.98 17.10 1.33
CA ILE A 290 -8.76 15.65 1.43
C ILE A 290 -9.27 15.14 2.78
N THR A 291 -10.07 14.08 2.71
CA THR A 291 -10.48 13.31 3.89
C THR A 291 -9.37 12.33 4.25
N VAL A 292 -8.99 12.34 5.53
CA VAL A 292 -7.92 11.51 6.07
C VAL A 292 -8.47 10.74 7.27
N CYS A 293 -8.58 9.42 7.16
CA CYS A 293 -9.09 8.56 8.22
C CYS A 293 -8.32 7.23 8.29
N ARG A 294 -8.51 6.49 9.39
CA ARG A 294 -8.12 5.08 9.46
C ARG A 294 -9.31 4.25 9.00
N MET A 295 -9.08 3.39 8.02
CA MET A 295 -10.14 2.58 7.41
C MET A 295 -9.64 1.15 7.22
N GLY A 296 -10.61 0.23 7.17
CA GLY A 296 -10.37 -1.19 6.95
C GLY A 296 -9.97 -1.95 8.22
N GLU A 297 -9.87 -3.27 8.08
CA GLU A 297 -9.58 -4.21 9.18
C GLU A 297 -8.29 -3.85 9.94
N ASN A 298 -7.30 -3.35 9.21
CA ASN A 298 -5.97 -3.02 9.76
C ASN A 298 -5.83 -1.55 10.18
N GLY A 299 -6.90 -0.76 10.11
CA GLY A 299 -6.91 0.65 10.53
C GLY A 299 -5.83 1.51 9.85
N ARG A 300 -5.52 1.24 8.57
CA ARG A 300 -4.45 1.95 7.85
C ARG A 300 -4.95 3.34 7.42
N MET A 301 -4.06 4.33 7.52
CA MET A 301 -4.36 5.70 7.10
C MET A 301 -4.71 5.75 5.61
N THR A 302 -5.85 6.34 5.28
CA THR A 302 -6.38 6.45 3.91
C THR A 302 -6.67 7.90 3.61
N TYR A 303 -6.23 8.34 2.43
CA TYR A 303 -6.39 9.71 1.91
C TYR A 303 -7.27 9.64 0.68
N PHE A 304 -8.39 10.34 0.67
CA PHE A 304 -9.31 10.33 -0.46
C PHE A 304 -10.07 11.65 -0.59
N CYS A 305 -10.61 11.91 -1.77
CA CYS A 305 -11.42 13.09 -2.04
C CYS A 305 -12.90 12.69 -2.20
N GLU A 306 -13.75 13.18 -1.31
CA GLU A 306 -15.20 12.89 -1.34
C GLU A 306 -15.92 13.42 -2.58
N ARG A 307 -15.34 14.40 -3.27
CA ARG A 307 -15.92 14.96 -4.50
C ARG A 307 -15.51 14.20 -5.76
N CYS A 308 -14.29 13.65 -5.78
CA CYS A 308 -13.75 12.97 -6.96
C CYS A 308 -13.88 11.44 -6.90
N GLN A 309 -14.12 10.87 -5.72
CA GLN A 309 -14.25 9.44 -5.52
C GLN A 309 -15.68 9.08 -5.14
N THR A 310 -16.37 8.40 -6.05
CA THR A 310 -17.78 8.04 -5.93
C THR A 310 -17.99 6.76 -5.13
N ARG A 311 -19.14 6.68 -4.45
CA ARG A 311 -19.66 5.44 -3.85
C ARG A 311 -20.55 4.65 -4.81
N ASP A 312 -20.80 5.19 -6.00
CA ASP A 312 -21.56 4.54 -7.05
C ASP A 312 -20.65 4.32 -8.27
N PRO A 313 -20.04 3.12 -8.40
CA PRO A 313 -19.13 2.81 -9.50
C PRO A 313 -19.71 3.05 -10.89
N GLU A 314 -21.03 2.88 -11.07
CA GLU A 314 -21.69 3.02 -12.37
C GLU A 314 -21.53 4.43 -12.98
N THR A 315 -21.35 5.44 -12.13
CA THR A 315 -21.10 6.83 -12.57
C THR A 315 -19.73 7.03 -13.26
N ILE A 316 -18.81 6.05 -13.16
CA ILE A 316 -17.46 6.14 -13.73
C ILE A 316 -17.45 5.75 -15.21
N ILE A 317 -18.28 4.77 -15.61
CA ILE A 317 -18.33 4.26 -17.00
C ILE A 317 -18.88 5.33 -17.95
N ASN A 318 -19.89 6.09 -17.51
CA ASN A 318 -20.60 7.07 -18.35
C ASN A 318 -19.76 8.32 -18.69
N ASN A 319 -18.70 8.61 -17.94
CA ASN A 319 -17.85 9.78 -18.17
C ASN A 319 -16.74 9.56 -19.23
N LYS A 320 -16.53 8.32 -19.71
CA LYS A 320 -15.55 8.02 -20.77
C LYS A 320 -16.15 7.92 -22.16
N SER A 321 -17.45 7.68 -22.28
CA SER A 321 -18.17 7.57 -23.56
C SER A 321 -18.71 8.91 -24.08
N ASN A 322 -18.82 9.94 -23.25
CA ASN A 322 -19.26 11.28 -23.67
C ASN A 322 -18.17 12.32 -23.40
N GLY A 323 -17.30 12.54 -24.39
CA GLY A 323 -16.71 13.85 -24.58
C GLY A 323 -17.83 14.88 -24.72
N SER A 324 -17.81 15.91 -23.88
CA SER A 324 -18.67 17.09 -23.95
C SER A 324 -20.18 16.82 -23.99
N LYS A 325 -20.83 16.83 -22.82
CA LYS A 325 -22.09 17.56 -22.61
C LYS A 325 -22.45 17.58 -21.13
N VAL A 326 -22.49 18.80 -20.60
CA VAL A 326 -23.09 19.13 -19.30
C VAL A 326 -24.56 18.76 -19.38
N ALA A 327 -24.96 17.68 -18.71
CA ALA A 327 -26.37 17.38 -18.48
C ALA A 327 -26.75 17.93 -17.10
N GLN A 328 -27.54 19.01 -17.10
CA GLN A 328 -28.30 19.44 -15.95
C GLN A 328 -29.33 18.36 -15.59
N GLY A 329 -29.38 18.00 -14.31
CA GLY A 329 -30.29 16.99 -13.77
C GLY A 329 -30.38 17.14 -12.25
N THR A 330 -31.29 18.01 -11.86
CA THR A 330 -31.91 18.27 -10.55
C THR A 330 -31.73 17.25 -9.42
N GLY A 331 -31.35 17.73 -8.22
CA GLY A 331 -31.98 17.25 -6.99
C GLY A 331 -31.11 16.77 -5.81
N ARG A 332 -30.17 17.59 -5.30
CA ARG A 332 -30.02 17.84 -3.84
C ARG A 332 -29.02 18.97 -3.59
N SER A 333 -29.50 20.03 -2.94
CA SER A 333 -28.83 21.32 -2.77
C SER A 333 -27.53 21.21 -1.96
N ASN A 334 -26.40 21.16 -2.65
CA ASN A 334 -25.16 21.77 -2.21
C ASN A 334 -24.94 22.95 -3.15
N THR A 335 -25.33 24.15 -2.72
CA THR A 335 -25.21 25.39 -3.50
C THR A 335 -23.78 25.56 -4.02
N VAL A 336 -23.58 25.27 -5.30
CA VAL A 336 -22.33 25.56 -6.01
C VAL A 336 -22.25 27.07 -6.15
N VAL A 337 -21.40 27.70 -5.35
CA VAL A 337 -21.21 29.16 -5.38
C VAL A 337 -20.25 29.50 -6.52
N CYS A 338 -20.72 30.29 -7.50
CA CYS A 338 -19.94 30.74 -8.65
C CYS A 338 -19.78 32.26 -8.64
N CYS A 339 -18.63 32.75 -9.10
CA CYS A 339 -18.41 34.19 -9.23
C CYS A 339 -19.05 34.73 -10.51
N LYS A 340 -19.83 35.83 -10.40
CA LYS A 340 -20.59 36.40 -11.53
C LYS A 340 -19.72 36.81 -12.73
N LEU A 341 -18.49 37.26 -12.50
CA LEU A 341 -17.61 37.75 -13.57
C LEU A 341 -17.02 36.64 -14.45
N HIS A 342 -16.63 35.50 -13.86
CA HIS A 342 -15.94 34.44 -14.59
C HIS A 342 -16.79 33.19 -14.78
N ASN A 343 -17.98 33.15 -14.16
CA ASN A 343 -18.86 31.99 -14.08
C ASN A 343 -18.13 30.70 -13.65
N LYS A 344 -17.10 30.85 -12.81
CA LYS A 344 -16.29 29.75 -12.25
C LYS A 344 -16.67 29.51 -10.80
N VAL A 345 -16.65 28.24 -10.41
CA VAL A 345 -16.85 27.79 -9.03
C VAL A 345 -15.85 28.50 -8.12
N CYS A 346 -16.36 29.07 -7.04
CA CYS A 346 -15.58 29.78 -6.04
C CYS A 346 -14.86 28.80 -5.12
N VAL A 347 -13.71 29.24 -4.62
CA VAL A 347 -12.92 28.49 -3.64
C VAL A 347 -13.31 28.94 -2.23
N GLU A 348 -13.56 27.99 -1.34
CA GLU A 348 -13.76 28.25 0.09
C GLU A 348 -12.41 28.50 0.76
N ARG A 349 -12.32 29.54 1.58
CA ARG A 349 -11.16 29.92 2.38
C ARG A 349 -11.60 30.28 3.79
N THR A 350 -10.66 30.32 4.71
CA THR A 350 -10.92 30.72 6.10
C THR A 350 -10.20 32.04 6.40
N VAL A 351 -10.88 32.96 7.09
CA VAL A 351 -10.27 34.22 7.53
C VAL A 351 -9.14 33.92 8.53
N ARG A 352 -7.92 34.35 8.17
CA ARG A 352 -6.72 34.19 9.02
C ARG A 352 -6.33 35.45 9.79
N LYS A 353 -6.90 36.61 9.44
CA LYS A 353 -6.66 37.87 10.14
C LYS A 353 -7.37 37.82 11.49
N LYS A 354 -6.66 38.10 12.60
CA LYS A 354 -7.25 38.19 13.94
C LYS A 354 -8.29 39.33 13.97
N GLY A 355 -9.44 39.06 14.59
CA GLY A 355 -10.63 39.92 14.65
C GLY A 355 -11.91 39.09 14.72
N ASP A 356 -13.09 39.72 14.71
CA ASP A 356 -14.39 39.07 14.94
C ASP A 356 -14.73 37.96 13.93
N ASN A 357 -14.19 38.08 12.71
CA ASN A 357 -14.39 37.11 11.64
C ASN A 357 -13.28 36.04 11.58
N TYR A 358 -12.31 36.04 12.50
CA TYR A 358 -11.24 35.04 12.53
C TYR A 358 -11.82 33.62 12.57
N GLY A 359 -11.34 32.75 11.68
CA GLY A 359 -11.82 31.38 11.58
C GLY A 359 -13.11 31.17 10.79
N ARG A 360 -13.79 32.23 10.30
CA ARG A 360 -15.00 32.08 9.45
C ARG A 360 -14.65 31.62 8.03
N PRO A 361 -15.40 30.66 7.46
CA PRO A 361 -15.22 30.24 6.08
C PRO A 361 -15.95 31.18 5.10
N PHE A 362 -15.35 31.47 3.95
CA PHE A 362 -15.91 32.32 2.90
C PHE A 362 -15.54 31.81 1.51
N PHE A 363 -16.41 32.03 0.53
CA PHE A 363 -16.16 31.80 -0.89
C PHE A 363 -15.51 33.03 -1.54
N CYS A 364 -14.45 32.82 -2.32
CA CYS A 364 -13.86 33.84 -3.18
C CYS A 364 -13.55 33.32 -4.58
N CYS A 365 -13.21 34.22 -5.51
CA CYS A 365 -12.87 33.84 -6.89
C CYS A 365 -11.69 32.84 -6.95
N SER A 366 -11.84 31.79 -7.76
CA SER A 366 -10.84 30.73 -7.95
C SER A 366 -9.73 31.09 -8.95
N MET A 367 -9.79 32.26 -9.60
CA MET A 367 -8.77 32.70 -10.55
C MET A 367 -7.40 32.95 -9.88
N PRO A 368 -6.28 32.90 -10.63
CA PRO A 368 -4.95 33.23 -10.10
C PRO A 368 -4.83 34.69 -9.65
N ARG A 369 -3.90 34.96 -8.71
CA ARG A 369 -3.62 36.30 -8.17
C ARG A 369 -3.30 37.28 -9.33
N GLY A 370 -3.97 38.42 -9.37
CA GLY A 370 -3.91 39.39 -10.49
C GLY A 370 -5.02 39.26 -11.54
N LYS A 371 -5.73 38.12 -11.59
CA LYS A 371 -6.90 37.89 -12.45
C LYS A 371 -8.18 37.57 -11.65
N GLN A 372 -8.15 37.79 -10.33
CA GLN A 372 -9.28 37.56 -9.44
C GLN A 372 -10.28 38.71 -9.51
N CYS A 373 -11.57 38.39 -9.58
CA CYS A 373 -12.60 39.39 -9.34
C CYS A 373 -12.82 39.58 -7.83
N LYS A 374 -13.54 40.63 -7.45
CA LYS A 374 -13.87 40.96 -6.05
C LYS A 374 -15.03 40.13 -5.47
N PHE A 375 -15.35 38.96 -6.05
CA PHE A 375 -16.43 38.12 -5.54
C PHE A 375 -16.12 37.61 -4.13
N PHE A 376 -17.09 37.75 -3.23
CA PHE A 376 -17.04 37.36 -1.82
C PHE A 376 -18.43 36.94 -1.34
N GLN A 377 -18.52 35.82 -0.62
CA GLN A 377 -19.73 35.37 0.07
C GLN A 377 -19.32 34.54 1.29
N TRP A 378 -20.02 34.64 2.43
CA TRP A 378 -19.70 33.77 3.56
C TRP A 378 -20.19 32.35 3.30
N ALA A 379 -19.37 31.35 3.64
CA ALA A 379 -19.74 29.95 3.46
C ALA A 379 -20.60 29.41 4.61
N ASP A 380 -20.69 30.18 5.70
CA ASP A 380 -21.51 29.88 6.88
C ASP A 380 -22.88 30.60 6.88
N ASP A 381 -23.22 31.37 5.84
CA ASP A 381 -24.49 32.12 5.77
C ASP A 381 -25.74 31.22 5.89
N ASN A 382 -25.64 29.98 5.41
CA ASN A 382 -26.72 28.99 5.48
C ASN A 382 -26.67 28.11 6.74
N PHE A 383 -25.70 28.32 7.64
CA PHE A 383 -25.58 27.48 8.84
C PHE A 383 -26.67 27.88 9.84
N PRO A 384 -27.20 26.93 10.63
CA PRO A 384 -28.21 27.24 11.63
C PRO A 384 -27.68 28.24 12.66
N LEU A 385 -28.59 29.02 13.25
CA LEU A 385 -28.25 29.90 14.37
C LEU A 385 -28.22 29.07 15.66
N CYS A 386 -27.22 29.31 16.50
CA CYS A 386 -27.19 28.74 17.84
C CYS A 386 -28.10 29.53 18.79
N ASN A 387 -28.25 29.08 20.03
CA ASN A 387 -29.12 29.72 21.02
C ASN A 387 -28.73 31.17 21.40
N HIS A 388 -27.57 31.67 20.95
CA HIS A 388 -27.17 33.07 21.12
C HIS A 388 -27.58 33.96 19.95
N GLY A 389 -28.24 33.42 18.91
CA GLY A 389 -28.52 34.14 17.67
C GLY A 389 -27.34 34.22 16.71
N GLU A 390 -26.21 33.59 17.03
CA GLU A 390 -25.00 33.57 16.20
C GLU A 390 -24.96 32.35 15.28
N ARG A 391 -24.43 32.50 14.05
CA ARG A 391 -24.24 31.38 13.11
C ARG A 391 -23.34 30.29 13.71
N CYS A 392 -23.76 29.04 13.58
CA CYS A 392 -23.02 27.88 14.09
C CYS A 392 -21.71 27.66 13.31
N VAL A 393 -20.88 26.75 13.83
CA VAL A 393 -19.73 26.20 13.09
C VAL A 393 -19.97 24.71 12.81
N LYS A 394 -19.59 24.27 11.62
CA LYS A 394 -19.61 22.85 11.25
C LYS A 394 -18.35 22.13 11.74
N ARG A 395 -18.51 20.99 12.39
CA ARG A 395 -17.42 20.14 12.92
C ARG A 395 -17.63 18.68 12.51
N THR A 396 -16.56 17.90 12.57
CA THR A 396 -16.58 16.46 12.28
C THR A 396 -16.24 15.67 13.53
N VAL A 397 -16.96 14.58 13.79
CA VAL A 397 -16.67 13.70 14.92
C VAL A 397 -15.36 12.95 14.66
N LEU A 398 -14.34 13.28 15.45
CA LEU A 398 -13.02 12.62 15.40
C LEU A 398 -12.93 11.42 16.33
N LYS A 399 -13.82 11.32 17.33
CA LYS A 399 -13.87 10.20 18.27
C LYS A 399 -14.25 8.92 17.52
N GLN A 400 -13.55 7.81 17.81
CA GLN A 400 -13.86 6.50 17.27
C GLN A 400 -15.22 6.00 17.78
N GLY A 401 -16.02 5.41 16.89
CA GLY A 401 -17.38 4.93 17.18
C GLY A 401 -18.32 5.06 15.98
N ALA A 402 -19.60 4.71 16.17
CA ALA A 402 -20.62 4.68 15.10
C ALA A 402 -20.81 6.02 14.36
N ASN A 403 -20.47 7.14 15.02
CA ASN A 403 -20.61 8.48 14.46
C ASN A 403 -19.30 9.06 13.93
N ASN A 404 -18.21 8.29 13.88
CA ASN A 404 -16.91 8.78 13.39
C ASN A 404 -17.03 9.27 11.94
N GLY A 405 -16.52 10.49 11.68
CA GLY A 405 -16.63 11.13 10.38
C GLY A 405 -17.97 11.80 10.09
N ARG A 406 -18.99 11.67 10.94
CA ARG A 406 -20.24 12.43 10.79
C ARG A 406 -19.99 13.92 11.10
N GLU A 407 -20.65 14.78 10.35
CA GLU A 407 -20.60 16.23 10.55
C GLU A 407 -21.76 16.71 11.41
N PHE A 408 -21.53 17.73 12.23
CA PHE A 408 -22.54 18.38 13.07
C PHE A 408 -22.29 19.89 13.18
N TYR A 409 -23.36 20.65 13.39
CA TYR A 409 -23.33 22.06 13.75
C TYR A 409 -23.27 22.20 15.27
N THR A 410 -22.45 23.13 15.75
CA THR A 410 -22.33 23.50 17.16
C THR A 410 -22.09 25.00 17.33
N CYS A 411 -22.29 25.52 18.53
CA CYS A 411 -21.95 26.91 18.86
C CYS A 411 -20.47 27.22 18.54
N ARG A 412 -20.21 28.38 17.93
CA ARG A 412 -18.87 28.81 17.51
C ARG A 412 -18.01 29.42 18.62
N LEU A 413 -18.61 29.77 19.76
CA LEU A 413 -17.90 30.37 20.89
C LEU A 413 -16.88 29.40 21.50
N GLU A 414 -15.96 29.94 22.28
CA GLU A 414 -14.92 29.15 22.95
C GLU A 414 -15.50 28.30 24.08
N ARG A 415 -14.78 27.22 24.42
CA ARG A 415 -15.18 26.27 25.48
C ARG A 415 -15.36 27.02 26.79
N GLY A 416 -16.53 26.89 27.42
CA GLY A 416 -16.95 27.66 28.60
C GLY A 416 -17.91 28.81 28.32
N LYS A 417 -18.02 29.28 27.06
CA LYS A 417 -18.99 30.29 26.60
C LYS A 417 -19.98 29.74 25.54
N GLN A 418 -19.89 28.45 25.21
CA GLN A 418 -20.77 27.81 24.24
C GLN A 418 -22.16 27.55 24.83
N CYS A 419 -23.21 27.75 24.03
CA CYS A 419 -24.52 27.20 24.36
C CYS A 419 -24.59 25.72 23.97
N GLY A 420 -25.61 25.02 24.45
CA GLY A 420 -25.84 23.60 24.18
C GLY A 420 -26.38 23.28 22.77
N PHE A 421 -26.35 24.22 21.82
CA PHE A 421 -26.86 23.97 20.47
C PHE A 421 -26.04 22.90 19.76
N PHE A 422 -26.73 21.86 19.28
CA PHE A 422 -26.15 20.73 18.54
C PHE A 422 -27.14 20.24 17.49
N GLN A 423 -26.70 20.07 16.25
CA GLN A 423 -27.52 19.52 15.17
C GLN A 423 -26.65 18.69 14.21
N TRP A 424 -27.08 17.47 13.85
CA TRP A 424 -26.41 16.71 12.80
C TRP A 424 -26.59 17.40 11.44
N VAL A 425 -25.55 17.35 10.59
CA VAL A 425 -25.62 17.83 9.20
C VAL A 425 -26.49 16.91 8.35
#